data_AF-A0A3M1K8E6-F1
#
_entry.id   AF-A0A3M1K8E6-F1
#
_cell.length_a   1.000
_cell.length_b   1.000
_cell.length_c   1.000
_cell.angle_alpha   90.00
_cell.angle_beta   90.00
_cell.angle_gamma   90.00
#
_symmetry.space_group_name_H-M   'P 1'
#
loop_
_entity.id
_entity.type
_entity.pdbx_description
1 polymer ?
#
loop_
_entity_poly.entity_id
_entity_poly.type
_entity_poly.pdbx_seq_one_letter_code
_entity_poly.pdbx_strand_id
1 'polypeptide(L)'
;MIAGQTYTLQVQQQPTVAVSFAGLTGHYFDQRDNNGNKVAWDVGGLFTGNQYFRQDTQINFSWNYETPAVFSQPGDGDQFSIRWNGFLVPSQSGSYEFRLYSDDGMRLTLDG
;
A
#
# COMPACT_ATOMS: atom_id res chain seq x y z
N MET A 1 7.13 -11.00 21.06
CA MET A 1 7.01 -9.57 20.67
C MET A 1 5.54 -9.22 20.70
N ILE A 2 5.16 -8.15 21.41
CA ILE A 2 3.77 -7.72 21.56
C ILE A 2 3.49 -6.66 20.49
N ALA A 3 2.44 -6.84 19.70
CA ALA A 3 1.98 -5.84 18.74
C ALA A 3 1.55 -4.58 19.48
N GLY A 4 2.03 -3.40 19.05
CA GLY A 4 1.62 -2.09 19.60
C GLY A 4 2.73 -1.23 20.19
N GLN A 5 3.99 -1.65 20.14
CA GLN A 5 5.09 -0.81 20.62
C GLN A 5 5.57 0.13 19.49
N THR A 6 5.33 1.43 19.66
CA THR A 6 5.93 2.49 18.82
C THR A 6 7.39 2.62 19.20
N TYR A 7 8.29 2.45 18.24
CA TYR A 7 9.72 2.69 18.46
C TYR A 7 10.05 4.08 17.97
N THR A 8 10.77 4.84 18.78
CA THR A 8 11.25 6.16 18.42
C THR A 8 12.70 6.06 17.99
N LEU A 9 12.98 6.16 16.68
CA LEU A 9 14.34 6.29 16.19
C LEU A 9 14.72 7.77 16.23
N GLN A 10 15.69 8.14 17.06
CA GLN A 10 16.32 9.46 16.99
C GLN A 10 17.54 9.38 16.09
N VAL A 11 17.40 9.84 14.84
CA VAL A 11 18.55 10.24 14.01
C VAL A 11 18.67 11.75 14.15
N GLN A 12 19.89 12.23 14.44
CA GLN A 12 20.22 13.63 14.73
C GLN A 12 19.44 14.63 13.85
N GLN A 13 18.60 15.44 14.52
CA GLN A 13 17.94 16.66 14.02
C GLN A 13 16.85 16.52 12.94
N GLN A 14 16.30 15.33 12.69
CA GLN A 14 15.03 15.18 11.97
C GLN A 14 13.86 14.93 12.94
N PRO A 15 12.63 15.34 12.60
CA PRO A 15 11.48 15.16 13.48
C PRO A 15 11.30 13.68 13.83
N THR A 16 10.97 13.45 15.10
CA THR A 16 10.68 12.14 15.70
C THR A 16 9.78 11.30 14.81
N VAL A 17 10.34 10.28 14.14
CA VAL A 17 9.54 9.34 13.35
C VAL A 17 8.99 8.29 14.29
N ALA A 18 7.68 8.31 14.51
CA ALA A 18 6.98 7.22 15.16
C ALA A 18 7.02 5.99 14.23
N VAL A 19 7.80 4.98 14.59
CA VAL A 19 7.83 3.71 13.85
C VAL A 19 6.74 2.83 14.44
N SER A 20 5.62 2.71 13.71
CA SER A 20 4.52 1.83 14.05
C SER A 20 4.68 0.50 13.32
N PHE A 21 4.58 -0.61 14.06
CA PHE A 21 4.41 -1.95 13.46
C PHE A 21 2.93 -2.27 13.20
N ALA A 22 2.02 -1.33 13.44
CA ALA A 22 0.61 -1.50 13.11
C ALA A 22 0.39 -1.21 11.63
N GLY A 23 0.25 -2.28 10.85
CA GLY A 23 -0.12 -2.19 9.43
C GLY A 23 0.99 -2.53 8.46
N LEU A 24 0.67 -2.34 7.18
CA LEU A 24 1.55 -2.59 6.04
C LEU A 24 1.88 -1.27 5.36
N THR A 25 3.09 -1.14 4.82
CA THR A 25 3.47 0.04 4.04
C THR A 25 2.90 -0.12 2.64
N GLY A 26 1.91 0.71 2.30
CA GLY A 26 1.35 0.80 0.97
C GLY A 26 2.18 1.75 0.09
N HIS A 27 2.65 1.21 -1.02
CA HIS A 27 3.27 1.93 -2.12
C HIS A 27 2.21 2.11 -3.20
N TYR A 28 1.72 3.33 -3.36
CA TYR A 28 0.63 3.67 -4.27
C TYR A 28 1.20 4.29 -5.54
N PHE A 29 0.76 3.80 -6.69
CA PHE A 29 1.24 4.21 -8.01
C PHE A 29 0.05 4.79 -8.80
N ASP A 30 0.16 6.03 -9.23
CA ASP A 30 -0.91 6.72 -9.96
C ASP A 30 -0.98 6.35 -11.45
N GLN A 31 0.01 5.60 -11.96
CA GLN A 31 0.16 5.14 -13.35
C GLN A 31 0.04 6.26 -14.38
N ARG A 32 0.59 7.44 -14.09
CA ARG A 32 0.64 8.54 -15.05
C ARG A 32 1.92 8.53 -15.90
N ASP A 33 1.79 8.87 -17.17
CA ASP A 33 2.93 9.17 -18.05
C ASP A 33 3.51 10.57 -17.78
N ASN A 34 4.55 10.95 -18.52
CA ASN A 34 5.20 12.27 -18.39
C ASN A 34 4.29 13.46 -18.77
N ASN A 35 3.16 13.19 -19.44
CA ASN A 35 2.17 14.19 -19.82
C ASN A 35 1.01 14.24 -18.82
N GLY A 36 1.02 13.40 -17.78
CA GLY A 36 -0.03 13.31 -16.77
C GLY A 36 -1.20 12.40 -17.15
N ASN A 37 -1.15 11.71 -18.28
CA ASN A 37 -2.20 10.80 -18.72
C ASN A 37 -2.09 9.45 -17.99
N LYS A 38 -3.23 8.86 -17.63
CA LYS A 38 -3.29 7.50 -17.09
C LYS A 38 -2.85 6.46 -18.11
N VAL A 39 -2.07 5.49 -17.67
CA VAL A 39 -1.54 4.38 -18.48
C VAL A 39 -2.17 3.08 -18.00
N ALA A 40 -2.81 2.37 -18.92
CA ALA A 40 -3.51 1.11 -18.64
C ALA A 40 -2.55 -0.04 -18.33
N TRP A 41 -3.07 -1.07 -17.65
CA TRP A 41 -2.26 -2.19 -17.14
C TRP A 41 -1.66 -3.05 -18.26
N ASP A 42 -2.36 -3.18 -19.39
CA ASP A 42 -2.03 -4.03 -20.54
C ASP A 42 -0.92 -3.43 -21.41
N VAL A 43 -0.74 -2.10 -21.35
CA VAL A 43 0.34 -1.36 -22.02
C VAL A 43 1.49 -1.00 -21.07
N GLY A 44 1.57 -1.66 -19.90
CA GLY A 44 2.68 -1.54 -18.97
C GLY A 44 2.54 -0.47 -17.88
N GLY A 45 1.32 0.00 -17.60
CA GLY A 45 1.08 1.01 -16.57
C GLY A 45 1.24 0.51 -15.13
N LEU A 46 1.20 -0.81 -14.89
CA LEU A 46 1.27 -1.36 -13.53
C LEU A 46 2.54 -0.94 -12.79
N PHE A 47 2.37 -0.36 -11.61
CA PHE A 47 3.42 0.11 -10.71
C PHE A 47 4.34 1.18 -11.31
N THR A 48 3.77 2.06 -12.14
CA THR A 48 4.46 3.20 -12.77
C THR A 48 3.87 4.54 -12.35
N GLY A 49 4.44 5.65 -12.85
CA GLY A 49 3.99 7.00 -12.54
C GLY A 49 4.53 7.51 -11.21
N ASN A 50 3.82 8.46 -10.60
CA ASN A 50 4.21 9.00 -9.30
C ASN A 50 3.90 7.99 -8.19
N GLN A 51 4.83 7.89 -7.24
CA GLN A 51 4.73 6.98 -6.12
C GLN A 51 4.43 7.75 -4.82
N TYR A 52 3.46 7.24 -4.07
CA TYR A 52 3.05 7.76 -2.78
C TYR A 52 3.14 6.66 -1.72
N PHE A 53 3.41 7.04 -0.49
CA PHE A 53 3.59 6.11 0.62
C PHE A 53 2.56 6.40 1.70
N ARG A 54 1.90 5.35 2.18
CA ARG A 54 1.01 5.43 3.34
C ARG A 54 1.15 4.16 4.17
N GLN A 55 1.16 4.31 5.49
CA GLN A 55 1.01 3.17 6.38
C GLN A 55 -0.47 2.87 6.55
N ASP A 56 -0.87 1.66 6.13
CA ASP A 56 -2.24 1.18 6.21
C ASP A 56 -2.37 0.18 7.35
N THR A 57 -3.08 0.55 8.41
CA THR A 57 -3.31 -0.35 9.57
C THR A 57 -4.10 -1.60 9.20
N GLN A 58 -4.86 -1.54 8.11
CA GLN A 58 -5.63 -2.64 7.54
C GLN A 58 -5.63 -2.50 6.00
N ILE A 59 -5.63 -3.62 5.28
CA ILE A 59 -5.98 -3.65 3.86
C ILE A 59 -7.49 -3.90 3.78
N ASN A 60 -8.26 -2.82 3.80
CA ASN A 60 -9.72 -2.86 3.70
C ASN A 60 -10.20 -1.55 3.05
N PHE A 61 -10.33 -1.55 1.73
CA PHE A 61 -10.61 -0.36 0.95
C PHE A 61 -11.78 -0.57 0.01
N SER A 62 -12.60 0.46 -0.12
CA SER A 62 -13.64 0.59 -1.15
C SER A 62 -13.47 1.95 -1.78
N TRP A 63 -12.92 1.98 -2.99
CA TRP A 63 -12.69 3.21 -3.75
C TRP A 63 -13.83 3.52 -4.72
N ASN A 64 -14.65 2.54 -5.10
CA ASN A 64 -15.73 2.71 -6.08
C ASN A 64 -15.22 3.34 -7.38
N TYR A 65 -15.59 4.59 -7.66
CA TYR A 65 -15.17 5.36 -8.83
C TYR A 65 -14.11 6.43 -8.49
N GLU A 66 -13.53 6.37 -7.30
CA GLU A 66 -12.54 7.31 -6.81
C GLU A 66 -11.14 6.70 -6.79
N THR A 67 -10.14 7.54 -6.57
CA THR A 67 -8.75 7.10 -6.40
C THR A 67 -8.28 7.24 -4.95
N PRO A 68 -7.20 6.54 -4.54
CA PRO A 68 -6.59 6.74 -3.23
C PRO A 68 -6.32 8.22 -2.91
N ALA A 69 -6.84 8.70 -1.79
CA ALA A 69 -6.71 10.11 -1.34
C ALA A 69 -5.26 10.59 -1.11
N VAL A 70 -4.28 9.67 -1.20
CA VAL A 70 -2.85 9.99 -1.13
C VAL A 70 -2.32 10.58 -2.45
N PHE A 71 -3.03 10.39 -3.56
CA PHE A 71 -2.65 10.95 -4.84
C PHE A 71 -2.84 12.46 -4.83
N SER A 72 -1.84 13.19 -5.35
CA SER A 72 -1.92 14.65 -5.48
C SER A 72 -2.93 15.11 -6.53
N GLN A 73 -3.24 14.24 -7.50
CA GLN A 73 -4.20 14.47 -8.56
C GLN A 73 -5.19 13.30 -8.63
N PRO A 74 -6.49 13.54 -8.36
CA PRO A 74 -7.49 12.49 -8.49
C PRO A 74 -7.59 12.00 -9.95
N GLY A 75 -7.96 10.73 -10.10
CA GLY A 75 -8.25 10.11 -11.39
C GLY A 75 -9.74 9.77 -11.53
N ASP A 76 -10.05 8.96 -12.52
CA ASP A 76 -11.36 8.40 -12.86
C ASP A 76 -11.74 7.14 -12.06
N GLY A 77 -10.96 6.81 -11.04
CA GLY A 77 -11.11 5.57 -10.27
C GLY A 77 -10.40 4.37 -10.89
N ASP A 78 -9.80 4.53 -12.06
CA ASP A 78 -9.08 3.46 -12.75
C ASP A 78 -7.57 3.74 -12.83
N GLN A 79 -6.86 2.74 -13.37
CA GLN A 79 -5.42 2.75 -13.64
C GLN A 79 -4.61 3.27 -12.46
N PHE A 80 -4.73 2.59 -11.34
CA PHE A 80 -3.79 2.72 -10.23
C PHE A 80 -3.40 1.33 -9.74
N SER A 81 -2.26 1.24 -9.08
CA SER A 81 -1.81 0.00 -8.46
C SER A 81 -1.18 0.27 -7.12
N ILE A 82 -1.24 -0.73 -6.24
CA ILE A 82 -0.74 -0.62 -4.87
C ILE A 82 0.07 -1.86 -4.55
N ARG A 83 1.22 -1.68 -3.90
CA ARG A 83 1.98 -2.77 -3.27
C ARG A 83 2.03 -2.55 -1.78
N TRP A 84 1.46 -3.47 -1.03
CA TRP A 84 1.61 -3.51 0.42
C TRP A 84 2.75 -4.44 0.80
N ASN A 85 3.72 -3.91 1.56
CA ASN A 85 4.84 -4.68 2.09
C ASN A 85 4.88 -4.59 3.61
N GLY A 86 5.23 -5.70 4.26
CA GLY A 86 5.40 -5.75 5.70
C GLY A 86 5.35 -7.18 6.22
N PHE A 87 5.07 -7.30 7.52
CA PHE A 87 5.02 -8.57 8.22
C PHE A 87 3.65 -8.81 8.81
N LEU A 88 3.18 -10.06 8.72
CA LEU A 88 2.01 -10.55 9.43
C LEU A 88 2.50 -11.44 10.57
N VAL A 89 2.21 -11.06 11.81
CA VAL A 89 2.64 -11.79 13.01
C VAL A 89 1.41 -12.45 13.65
N PRO A 90 1.15 -13.74 13.37
CA PRO A 90 0.05 -14.45 14.02
C PRO A 90 0.29 -14.55 15.53
N SER A 91 -0.77 -14.42 16.32
CA SER A 91 -0.69 -14.50 17.79
C SER A 91 -0.54 -15.93 18.32
N GLN A 92 -0.82 -16.92 17.48
CA GLN A 92 -0.77 -18.35 17.80
C GLN A 92 -0.17 -19.12 16.62
N SER A 93 0.40 -20.29 16.89
CA SER A 93 0.81 -21.20 15.82
C SER A 93 -0.40 -21.97 15.29
N GLY A 94 -0.47 -22.17 13.98
CA GLY A 94 -1.54 -22.93 13.35
C GLY A 94 -1.60 -22.71 11.85
N SER A 95 -2.60 -23.33 11.22
CA SER A 95 -2.91 -23.10 9.80
C SER A 95 -3.75 -21.85 9.65
N TYR A 96 -3.38 -21.02 8.67
CA TYR A 96 -4.08 -19.77 8.33
C TYR A 96 -4.61 -19.84 6.91
N GLU A 97 -5.81 -19.32 6.71
CA GLU A 97 -6.40 -19.10 5.39
C GLU A 97 -6.31 -17.61 5.06
N PHE A 98 -5.75 -17.28 3.89
CA PHE A 98 -5.71 -15.92 3.37
C PHE A 98 -6.74 -15.76 2.27
N ARG A 99 -7.63 -14.77 2.42
CA ARG A 99 -8.65 -14.44 1.44
C ARG A 99 -8.39 -13.06 0.86
N LEU A 100 -8.55 -12.96 -0.44
CA LEU A 100 -8.38 -11.72 -1.19
C LEU A 100 -9.71 -11.42 -1.87
N TYR A 101 -10.15 -10.17 -1.74
CA TYR A 101 -11.27 -9.64 -2.47
C TYR A 101 -10.81 -8.33 -3.10
N SER A 102 -10.84 -8.28 -4.42
CA SER A 102 -10.34 -7.14 -5.18
C SER A 102 -11.17 -6.97 -6.44
N ASP A 103 -11.25 -5.72 -6.86
CA ASP A 103 -11.66 -5.30 -8.18
C ASP A 103 -10.67 -4.18 -8.54
N ASP A 104 -9.71 -4.35 -9.45
CA ASP A 104 -9.46 -5.50 -10.33
C ASP A 104 -8.58 -6.62 -9.69
N GLY A 105 -7.35 -6.80 -10.17
CA GLY A 105 -6.47 -7.93 -9.86
C GLY A 105 -5.68 -7.77 -8.56
N MET A 106 -5.43 -8.90 -7.88
CA MET A 106 -4.62 -8.97 -6.67
C MET A 106 -3.70 -10.18 -6.67
N ARG A 107 -2.53 -10.04 -6.04
CA ARG A 107 -1.57 -11.12 -5.79
C ARG A 107 -1.07 -11.02 -4.36
N LEU A 108 -0.99 -12.15 -3.68
CA LEU A 108 -0.35 -12.29 -2.39
C LEU A 108 0.90 -13.19 -2.53
N THR A 109 2.00 -12.73 -1.95
CA THR A 109 3.23 -13.52 -1.78
C THR A 109 3.52 -13.55 -0.28
N LEU A 110 3.76 -14.75 0.26
CA LEU A 110 4.10 -14.98 1.67
C LEU A 110 5.46 -15.66 1.71
N ASP A 111 6.35 -15.20 2.59
CA ASP A 111 7.68 -15.76 2.82
C ASP A 111 8.64 -15.85 1.61
N GLY A 112 8.28 -15.24 0.48
CA GLY A 112 9.12 -15.16 -0.73
C GLY A 112 8.97 -16.39 -1.61
#